data_AF-A0A0R1UV49-F1
#
_entry.id   AF-A0A0R1UV49-F1
#
_cell.length_a   1.000
_cell.length_b   1.000
_cell.length_c   1.000
_cell.angle_alpha   90.00
_cell.angle_beta   90.00
_cell.angle_gamma   90.00
#
_symmetry.space_group_name_H-M   'P 1'
#
loop_
_entity.id
_entity.type
_entity.pdbx_description
1 polymer ?
#
loop_
_entity_poly.entity_id
_entity_poly.type
_entity_poly.pdbx_seq_one_letter_code
_entity_poly.pdbx_strand_id
1 'polypeptide(L)' 'MADALGVAKATISYELDRVKPYDPELAQQDADRKRRNCGRRSMLTAALATLITNHLRLTWSPETIAAAYNLSTASISRL' A
#
# COMPACT_ATOMS: atom_id res chain seq x y z
N MET A 1 16.65 -8.31 -41.01
CA MET A 1 15.69 -7.73 -40.03
C MET A 1 15.55 -6.23 -40.23
N ALA A 2 16.65 -5.46 -40.20
CA ALA A 2 16.66 -4.03 -40.54
C ALA A 2 16.14 -3.73 -41.96
N ASP A 3 16.69 -4.40 -42.97
CA ASP A 3 16.30 -4.18 -44.37
C ASP A 3 14.87 -4.64 -44.69
N ALA A 4 14.38 -5.66 -43.96
CA ALA A 4 13.01 -6.15 -44.09
C ALA A 4 11.97 -5.21 -43.47
N LEU A 5 12.37 -4.43 -42.47
CA LEU A 5 11.53 -3.42 -41.80
C LEU A 5 11.73 -2.02 -42.39
N GLY A 6 12.71 -1.84 -43.29
CA GLY A 6 13.06 -0.54 -43.87
C GLY A 6 13.65 0.46 -42.85
N VAL A 7 14.20 -0.02 -41.73
CA VAL A 7 14.69 0.82 -40.63
C VAL A 7 16.19 0.64 -40.44
N ALA A 8 16.89 1.70 -40.03
CA ALA A 8 18.32 1.63 -39.74
C ALA A 8 18.62 0.63 -38.62
N LYS A 9 19.74 -0.08 -38.75
CA LYS A 9 20.21 -1.06 -37.76
C LYS A 9 20.40 -0.45 -36.36
N ALA A 10 20.84 0.81 -36.30
CA ALA A 10 20.99 1.56 -35.06
C ALA A 10 19.64 1.79 -34.35
N THR A 11 18.58 2.08 -35.10
CA THR A 11 17.22 2.24 -34.56
C THR A 11 16.72 0.95 -33.94
N ILE A 12 16.95 -0.20 -34.58
CA ILE A 12 16.57 -1.50 -34.02
C ILE A 12 17.37 -1.81 -32.75
N SER A 13 18.67 -1.55 -32.75
CA SER A 13 19.52 -1.73 -31.57
C SER A 13 19.05 -0.84 -30.41
N TYR A 14 18.68 0.40 -30.71
CA TYR A 14 18.20 1.35 -29.71
C TYR A 14 16.86 0.92 -29.10
N GLU A 15 15.92 0.45 -29.91
CA GLU A 15 14.63 -0.05 -29.41
C GLU A 15 14.79 -1.35 -28.62
N LEU A 16 15.66 -2.27 -29.06
CA LEU A 16 15.96 -3.49 -28.30
C LEU A 16 16.57 -3.20 -26.93
N ASP A 17 17.45 -2.20 -26.83
CA ASP A 17 18.06 -1.78 -25.57
C ASP A 17 17.03 -1.18 -24.59
N ARG A 18 15.98 -0.55 -25.11
CA ARG A 18 14.88 0.01 -24.30
C ARG A 18 13.90 -1.06 -23.82
N VAL A 19 13.80 -2.19 -24.50
CA VAL A 19 12.92 -3.29 -24.10
C VAL A 19 13.52 -3.97 -22.87
N LYS A 20 12.97 -3.62 -21.71
CA LYS A 20 13.23 -4.41 -20.49
C LYS A 20 12.44 -5.72 -20.59
N PRO A 21 13.08 -6.88 -20.35
CA PRO A 21 12.38 -8.15 -20.27
C PRO A 21 11.24 -8.06 -19.24
N TYR A 22 10.08 -8.58 -19.60
CA TYR A 22 8.97 -8.66 -18.65
C TYR A 22 9.31 -9.65 -17.54
N ASP A 23 9.29 -9.16 -16.31
CA ASP A 23 9.50 -9.98 -15.11
C ASP A 23 8.15 -10.12 -14.37
N PRO A 24 7.54 -11.33 -14.37
CA PRO A 24 6.26 -11.56 -13.73
C PRO A 24 6.33 -11.41 -12.21
N GLU A 25 7.46 -11.72 -11.57
CA GLU A 25 7.61 -11.58 -10.12
C GLU A 25 7.64 -10.11 -9.72
N LEU A 26 8.38 -9.29 -10.48
CA LEU A 26 8.46 -7.86 -10.25
C LEU A 26 7.10 -7.18 -10.49
N ALA A 27 6.37 -7.59 -11.54
CA ALA A 27 5.02 -7.11 -11.82
C ALA A 27 4.04 -7.46 -10.68
N GLN A 28 4.12 -8.69 -10.17
CA GLN A 28 3.29 -9.14 -9.05
C GLN A 28 3.60 -8.37 -7.76
N GLN A 29 4.89 -8.20 -7.43
CA GLN A 29 5.32 -7.43 -6.26
C GLN A 29 4.85 -5.98 -6.32
N ASP A 30 4.90 -5.35 -7.50
CA ASP A 30 4.41 -3.98 -7.70
C ASP A 30 2.89 -3.90 -7.52
N ALA A 31 2.14 -4.86 -8.07
CA ALA A 31 0.70 -4.96 -7.89
C ALA A 31 0.33 -5.12 -6.40
N ASP A 32 1.01 -5.99 -5.67
CA ASP A 32 0.77 -6.22 -4.23
C ASP A 32 1.16 -5.01 -3.38
N ARG A 33 2.25 -4.31 -3.73
CA ARG A 33 2.63 -3.05 -3.10
C ARG A 33 1.56 -1.98 -3.31
N LYS A 34 1.09 -1.80 -4.55
CA LYS A 34 0.02 -0.85 -4.87
C LYS A 34 -1.26 -1.20 -4.13
N ARG A 35 -1.65 -2.48 -4.11
CA ARG A 35 -2.83 -2.99 -3.39
C ARG A 35 -2.76 -2.71 -1.88
N ARG A 36 -1.61 -2.93 -1.24
CA ARG A 36 -1.40 -2.59 0.18
C ARG A 36 -1.52 -1.10 0.47
N ASN A 37 -1.16 -0.26 -0.50
CA ASN A 37 -1.24 1.20 -0.39
C ASN A 37 -2.60 1.77 -0.79
N CYS A 38 -3.48 0.95 -1.37
CA CYS A 38 -4.84 1.34 -1.70
C CYS A 38 -5.74 1.33 -0.46
N GLY A 39 -6.74 2.21 -0.46
CA GLY A 39 -7.72 2.34 0.62
C GLY A 39 -7.43 3.52 1.56
N ARG A 40 -8.41 3.82 2.41
CA ARG A 40 -8.28 4.86 3.43
C ARG A 40 -7.37 4.33 4.54
N ARG A 41 -6.26 5.02 4.81
CA ARG A 41 -5.43 4.72 6.00
C ARG A 41 -6.31 4.78 7.24
N SER A 42 -6.31 3.71 8.05
CA SER A 42 -7.03 3.74 9.31
C SER A 42 -6.41 4.84 10.19
N MET A 43 -7.25 5.56 10.94
CA MET A 43 -6.75 6.45 11.99
C MET A 43 -6.16 5.66 13.17
N LEU A 44 -6.38 4.35 13.17
CA LEU A 44 -6.05 3.43 14.24
C LEU A 44 -4.71 2.75 13.92
N THR A 45 -3.63 3.46 14.25
CA THR A 45 -2.27 2.92 14.14
C THR A 45 -2.04 1.83 15.19
N ALA A 46 -1.08 0.93 14.96
CA ALA A 46 -0.76 -0.15 15.90
C ALA A 46 -0.41 0.38 17.31
N ALA A 47 0.30 1.51 17.40
CA ALA A 47 0.59 2.15 18.68
C ALA A 47 -0.67 2.66 19.39
N LEU A 48 -1.59 3.27 18.65
CA LEU A 48 -2.86 3.76 19.17
C LEU A 48 -3.75 2.60 19.65
N ALA A 49 -3.77 1.48 18.92
CA ALA A 49 -4.48 0.26 19.33
C ALA A 49 -3.97 -0.28 20.68
N THR A 50 -2.64 -0.31 20.87
CA THR A 50 -2.03 -0.72 22.14
C THR A 50 -2.37 0.24 23.29
N LEU A 51 -2.43 1.54 23.03
CA LEU A 51 -2.87 2.52 24.04
C LEU A 51 -4.33 2.33 24.41
N ILE A 52 -5.22 2.19 23.42
CA ILE A 52 -6.66 1.98 23.65
C ILE A 52 -6.90 0.71 24.48
N THR A 53 -6.24 -0.40 24.13
CA THR A 53 -6.34 -1.66 24.89
C THR A 53 -5.83 -1.54 26.33
N ASN A 54 -4.78 -0.75 26.57
CA ASN A 54 -4.33 -0.45 27.94
C ASN A 54 -5.34 0.41 28.70
N HIS A 55 -5.94 1.43 28.09
CA HIS A 55 -6.98 2.24 28.73
C HIS A 55 -8.24 1.42 29.07
N LEU A 56 -8.64 0.49 28.19
CA LEU A 56 -9.73 -0.44 28.45
C LEU A 56 -9.43 -1.35 29.67
N ARG A 57 -8.18 -1.81 29.81
CA ARG A 57 -7.73 -2.55 31.01
C ARG A 57 -7.77 -1.71 32.28
N LEU A 58 -7.52 -0.41 32.16
CA LEU A 58 -7.59 0.57 33.26
C LEU A 58 -9.03 1.04 33.56
N THR A 59 -10.05 0.30 33.09
CA THR A 59 -11.49 0.55 33.31
C THR A 59 -12.04 1.83 32.69
N TRP A 60 -11.37 2.39 31.68
CA TRP A 60 -11.91 3.54 30.94
C TRP A 60 -13.08 3.10 30.05
N SER A 61 -14.14 3.90 30.01
CA SER A 61 -15.25 3.68 29.08
C SER A 61 -14.80 3.92 27.62
N PRO A 62 -15.25 3.09 26.66
CA PRO A 62 -14.96 3.30 25.24
C PRO A 62 -15.43 4.67 24.72
N GLU A 63 -16.46 5.26 25.33
CA GLU A 63 -16.91 6.63 25.00
C GLU A 63 -15.89 7.68 25.43
N THR A 64 -15.28 7.51 26.61
CA THR A 64 -14.25 8.41 27.14
C THR A 64 -12.98 8.36 26.27
N ILE A 65 -12.61 7.16 25.84
CA ILE A 65 -11.48 6.96 24.92
C ILE A 65 -11.79 7.57 23.55
N ALA A 66 -13.01 7.40 23.04
CA ALA A 66 -13.45 8.00 21.78
C ALA A 66 -13.34 9.53 21.81
N ALA A 67 -13.80 10.16 22.89
CA ALA A 67 -13.70 11.60 23.10
C ALA A 67 -12.24 12.08 23.22
N ALA A 68 -11.40 11.37 23.97
CA ALA A 68 -10.00 11.75 24.19
C ALA A 68 -9.16 11.72 22.91
N TYR A 69 -9.42 10.75 22.02
CA TYR A 69 -8.63 10.53 20.80
C TYR A 69 -9.34 10.97 19.52
N ASN A 70 -10.49 11.65 19.61
CA ASN A 70 -11.35 12.03 18.47
C ASN A 70 -11.64 10.84 17.53
N LEU A 71 -11.96 9.69 18.12
CA LEU A 71 -12.29 8.46 17.40
C LEU A 71 -13.79 8.20 17.44
N SER A 72 -14.29 7.40 16.50
CA SER A 72 -15.64 6.85 16.63
C SER A 72 -15.64 5.66 17.60
N THR A 73 -16.69 5.52 18.41
CA THR A 73 -16.87 4.36 19.29
C THR A 73 -16.91 3.06 18.50
N ALA A 74 -17.46 3.08 17.29
CA ALA A 74 -17.45 1.95 16.35
C ALA A 74 -16.03 1.54 15.88
N SER A 75 -15.07 2.48 15.90
CA SER A 75 -13.67 2.17 15.62
C SER A 75 -13.00 1.44 16.78
N ILE A 76 -13.41 1.74 18.01
CA ILE A 76 -12.87 1.13 19.24
C ILE A 76 -13.44 -0.28 19.43
N SER A 77 -14.72 -0.51 19.10
CA SER A 77 -15.32 -1.85 19.20
C SER A 77 -14.87 -2.83 18.13
N ARG A 78 -14.20 -2.34 17.07
CA ARG A 78 -13.65 -3.15 15.97
C ARG A 78 -12.17 -3.50 16.16
N LEU A 79 -11.56 -3.09 17.28
CA LEU A 79 -10.22 -3.52 17.70
C LEU A 79 -10.24 -4.95 18.21
#